data_AF-A0A359CC27-F1
#
_entry.id   AF-A0A359CC27-F1
#
_cell.length_a   1.000
_cell.length_b   1.000
_cell.length_c   1.000
_cell.angle_alpha   90.00
_cell.angle_beta   90.00
_cell.angle_gamma   90.00
#
_symmetry.space_group_name_H-M   'P 1'
#
loop_
_entity.id
_entity.type
_entity.pdbx_description
1 polymer ?
#
loop_
_entity_poly.entity_id
_entity_poly.type
_entity_poly.pdbx_seq_one_letter_code
_entity_poly.pdbx_strand_id
1 'polypeptide(L)'
;MQSELFHEILKKYWGYSSFRPLQEEIIQSVWEGKDTLGLMPTGGGKSLTFQVPVMAMDGICLVVTPLIALMKDQVDTLREKGIKAAAVYSGMPRSEIIGTLENCIFGDFKFLYVSPERLSSDIFITKLQAMKVCLLVVDESHCISQWGYDFRPSYLKIAELRTLFPDVPVLALTATATQTVVKDIQEKLNFKEKNVFRKSFERKNLSYVVRVAEDKIGELIHILQSVPGTAIVYVRSRQETKAVAKALQQAAIPADHF
;
A
#
# COMPACT_ATOMS: atom_id res chain seq x y z
N MET A 1 1.77 -27.13 -9.82
CA MET A 1 1.50 -26.36 -11.04
C MET A 1 1.32 -24.86 -10.78
N GLN A 2 0.23 -24.36 -10.17
CA GLN A 2 0.06 -22.89 -9.98
C GLN A 2 1.04 -22.30 -8.94
N SER A 3 1.20 -22.95 -7.78
CA SER A 3 2.19 -22.52 -6.77
C SER A 3 3.62 -22.51 -7.34
N GLU A 4 4.04 -23.57 -8.04
CA GLU A 4 5.36 -23.63 -8.69
C GLU A 4 5.60 -22.45 -9.65
N LEU A 5 4.62 -22.10 -10.49
CA LEU A 5 4.69 -20.95 -11.39
C LEU A 5 4.96 -19.64 -10.63
N PHE A 6 4.27 -19.40 -9.51
CA PHE A 6 4.47 -18.19 -8.71
C PHE A 6 5.85 -18.16 -8.04
N HIS A 7 6.35 -19.30 -7.58
CA HIS A 7 7.70 -19.43 -7.03
C HIS A 7 8.78 -19.17 -8.10
N GLU A 8 8.59 -19.64 -9.33
CA GLU A 8 9.50 -19.36 -10.45
C GLU A 8 9.53 -17.86 -10.78
N ILE A 9 8.36 -17.22 -10.86
CA ILE A 9 8.23 -15.77 -11.09
C ILE A 9 8.90 -14.98 -9.94
N LEU A 10 8.64 -15.36 -8.69
CA LEU A 10 9.23 -14.76 -7.50
C LEU A 10 10.76 -14.81 -7.58
N LYS A 11 11.32 -15.97 -7.89
CA LYS A 11 12.77 -16.17 -8.01
C LYS A 11 13.34 -15.38 -9.20
N LYS A 12 12.68 -15.41 -10.35
CA LYS A 12 13.13 -14.75 -11.58
C LYS A 12 13.24 -13.23 -11.44
N TYR A 13 12.21 -12.57 -10.91
CA TYR A 13 12.14 -11.10 -10.89
C TYR A 13 12.56 -10.48 -9.55
N TRP A 14 12.39 -11.19 -8.44
CA TRP A 14 12.71 -10.67 -7.10
C TRP A 14 13.83 -11.42 -6.39
N GLY A 15 14.32 -12.55 -6.92
CA GLY A 15 15.44 -13.30 -6.36
C GLY A 15 15.13 -14.05 -5.05
N TYR A 16 13.86 -14.08 -4.62
CA TYR A 16 13.47 -14.78 -3.39
C TYR A 16 13.17 -16.25 -3.67
N SER A 17 13.57 -17.13 -2.74
CA SER A 17 13.33 -18.58 -2.83
C SER A 17 11.97 -19.02 -2.30
N SER A 18 11.36 -18.21 -1.43
CA SER A 18 10.10 -18.54 -0.77
C SER A 18 9.27 -17.31 -0.45
N PHE A 19 7.95 -17.50 -0.39
CA PHE A 19 7.02 -16.50 0.08
C PHE A 19 7.12 -16.31 1.59
N ARG A 20 6.86 -15.09 2.05
CA ARG A 20 6.58 -14.81 3.45
C ARG A 20 5.17 -15.28 3.79
N PRO A 21 4.87 -15.55 5.07
CA PRO A 21 3.54 -15.95 5.49
C PRO A 21 2.44 -15.01 5.00
N LEU A 22 1.28 -15.56 4.63
CA LEU A 22 0.13 -14.93 3.97
C LEU A 22 0.30 -14.57 2.50
N GLN A 23 1.52 -14.42 1.98
CA GLN A 23 1.67 -13.97 0.60
C GLN A 23 1.09 -14.99 -0.38
N GLU A 24 1.42 -16.26 -0.20
CA GLU A 24 0.96 -17.32 -1.10
C GLU A 24 -0.55 -17.52 -1.01
N GLU A 25 -1.12 -17.47 0.20
CA GLU A 25 -2.57 -17.59 0.40
C GLU A 25 -3.35 -16.44 -0.27
N ILE A 26 -2.82 -15.20 -0.19
CA ILE A 26 -3.42 -14.04 -0.86
C ILE A 26 -3.27 -14.17 -2.39
N ILE A 27 -2.10 -14.58 -2.87
CA ILE A 27 -1.82 -14.77 -4.31
C ILE A 27 -2.80 -15.81 -4.88
N GLN A 28 -2.96 -16.96 -4.22
CA GLN A 28 -3.85 -18.02 -4.66
C GLN A 28 -5.32 -17.55 -4.66
N SER A 29 -5.74 -16.84 -3.61
CA SER A 29 -7.10 -16.29 -3.54
C SER A 29 -7.43 -15.35 -4.71
N VAL A 30 -6.52 -14.42 -5.01
CA VAL A 30 -6.69 -13.48 -6.13
C VAL A 30 -6.63 -14.19 -7.48
N TRP A 31 -5.73 -15.17 -7.64
CA TRP A 31 -5.63 -15.98 -8.84
C TRP A 31 -6.91 -16.78 -9.13
N GLU A 32 -7.60 -17.23 -8.09
CA GLU A 32 -8.92 -17.88 -8.19
C GLU A 32 -10.07 -16.89 -8.47
N GLY A 33 -9.77 -15.61 -8.69
CA GLY A 33 -10.77 -14.58 -9.00
C GLY A 33 -11.56 -14.10 -7.79
N LYS A 34 -11.08 -14.37 -6.56
CA LYS A 34 -11.75 -13.93 -5.34
C LYS A 34 -11.33 -12.53 -4.95
N ASP A 35 -12.32 -11.70 -4.63
CA ASP A 35 -12.06 -10.46 -3.89
C ASP A 35 -11.37 -10.82 -2.57
N THR A 36 -10.32 -10.09 -2.21
CA THR A 36 -9.42 -10.48 -1.12
C THR A 36 -8.98 -9.25 -0.33
N LEU A 37 -9.09 -9.30 1.01
CA LEU A 37 -8.52 -8.30 1.91
C LEU A 37 -7.30 -8.89 2.64
N GLY A 38 -6.12 -8.36 2.37
CA GLY A 38 -4.87 -8.73 3.04
C GLY A 38 -4.49 -7.74 4.14
N LEU A 39 -4.55 -8.19 5.40
CA LEU A 39 -4.02 -7.46 6.56
C LEU A 39 -2.57 -7.89 6.80
N MET A 40 -1.64 -7.12 6.25
CA MET A 40 -0.21 -7.45 6.23
C MET A 40 0.61 -6.32 6.84
N PRO A 41 1.47 -6.58 7.84
CA PRO A 41 2.24 -5.52 8.49
C PRO A 41 3.13 -4.77 7.48
N THR A 42 3.47 -3.52 7.79
CA THR A 42 4.44 -2.74 6.99
C THR A 42 5.75 -3.52 6.84
N GLY A 43 6.30 -3.51 5.62
CA GLY A 43 7.46 -4.35 5.28
C GLY A 43 7.16 -5.83 5.10
N GLY A 44 5.90 -6.28 5.25
CA GLY A 44 5.45 -7.66 5.03
C GLY A 44 5.47 -8.12 3.57
N GLY A 45 5.87 -7.25 2.63
CA GLY A 45 5.93 -7.56 1.21
C GLY A 45 4.55 -7.57 0.55
N LYS A 46 3.68 -6.62 0.91
CA LYS A 46 2.34 -6.42 0.33
C LYS A 46 2.37 -6.34 -1.20
N SER A 47 3.38 -5.69 -1.77
CA SER A 47 3.47 -5.53 -3.24
C SER A 47 3.59 -6.87 -3.98
N LEU A 48 4.29 -7.86 -3.40
CA LEU A 48 4.48 -9.16 -4.03
C LEU A 48 3.16 -9.93 -4.20
N THR A 49 2.14 -9.66 -3.37
CA THR A 49 0.88 -10.41 -3.41
C THR A 49 0.03 -10.10 -4.63
N PHE A 50 0.27 -8.97 -5.31
CA PHE A 50 -0.30 -8.71 -6.63
C PHE A 50 0.74 -8.72 -7.74
N GLN A 51 1.98 -8.27 -7.47
CA GLN A 51 2.96 -8.17 -8.54
C GLN A 51 3.33 -9.54 -9.11
N VAL A 52 3.50 -10.57 -8.27
CA VAL A 52 3.83 -11.92 -8.72
C VAL A 52 2.72 -12.54 -9.57
N PRO A 53 1.45 -12.64 -9.11
CA PRO A 53 0.40 -13.26 -9.92
C PRO A 53 0.12 -12.49 -11.22
N VAL A 54 0.23 -11.15 -11.22
CA VAL A 54 -0.01 -10.33 -12.42
C VAL A 54 0.97 -10.64 -13.55
N MET A 55 2.19 -11.10 -13.23
CA MET A 55 3.14 -11.54 -14.25
C MET A 55 2.67 -12.80 -15.01
N ALA A 56 1.77 -13.60 -14.41
CA ALA A 56 1.15 -14.76 -15.05
C ALA A 56 -0.24 -14.45 -15.64
N MET A 57 -0.87 -13.33 -15.26
CA MET A 57 -2.18 -12.92 -15.76
C MET A 57 -2.07 -12.18 -17.10
N ASP A 58 -3.09 -12.34 -17.94
CA ASP A 58 -3.23 -11.54 -19.16
C ASP A 58 -3.95 -10.22 -18.87
N GLY A 59 -3.35 -9.09 -19.27
CA GLY A 59 -3.84 -7.74 -18.99
C GLY A 59 -2.97 -6.94 -18.01
N ILE A 60 -3.51 -5.79 -17.59
CA ILE A 60 -2.87 -4.79 -16.73
C ILE A 60 -3.50 -4.79 -15.33
N CYS A 61 -2.65 -4.64 -14.31
CA CYS A 61 -3.09 -4.42 -12.94
C CYS A 61 -3.21 -2.92 -12.65
N LEU A 62 -4.38 -2.49 -12.19
CA LEU A 62 -4.62 -1.12 -11.73
C LEU A 62 -4.37 -1.06 -10.21
N VAL A 63 -3.41 -0.23 -9.78
CA VAL A 63 -3.03 -0.08 -8.37
C VAL A 63 -3.40 1.32 -7.89
N VAL A 64 -4.43 1.41 -7.04
CA VAL A 64 -4.83 2.66 -6.39
C VAL A 64 -4.07 2.80 -5.07
N THR A 65 -3.33 3.89 -4.88
CA THR A 65 -2.56 4.14 -3.65
C THR A 65 -2.52 5.63 -3.34
N PRO A 66 -2.43 6.11 -2.08
CA PRO A 66 -2.54 7.53 -1.76
C PRO A 66 -1.22 8.29 -1.86
N LEU A 67 -0.09 7.59 -1.90
CA LEU A 67 1.24 8.17 -1.71
C LEU A 67 2.01 8.25 -3.03
N ILE A 68 2.08 9.46 -3.61
CA ILE A 68 2.74 9.71 -4.91
C ILE A 68 4.23 9.31 -4.88
N ALA A 69 4.94 9.62 -3.80
CA ALA A 69 6.35 9.24 -3.65
C ALA A 69 6.51 7.71 -3.74
N LEU A 70 5.67 6.97 -3.01
CA LEU A 70 5.67 5.51 -3.04
C LEU A 70 5.32 4.96 -4.43
N MET A 71 4.39 5.58 -5.17
CA MET A 71 4.09 5.17 -6.54
C MET A 71 5.32 5.23 -7.44
N LYS A 72 6.09 6.33 -7.37
CA LYS A 72 7.29 6.54 -8.17
C LYS A 72 8.33 5.49 -7.85
N ASP A 73 8.60 5.28 -6.55
CA ASP A 73 9.54 4.26 -6.08
C ASP A 73 9.14 2.86 -6.57
N GLN A 74 7.84 2.51 -6.54
CA GLN A 74 7.34 1.23 -7.04
C GLN A 74 7.52 1.08 -8.55
N VAL A 75 7.18 2.12 -9.33
CA VAL A 75 7.33 2.11 -10.78
C VAL A 75 8.81 1.99 -11.18
N ASP A 76 9.69 2.73 -10.54
CA ASP A 76 11.13 2.70 -10.81
C ASP A 76 11.71 1.32 -10.45
N THR A 77 11.35 0.78 -9.28
CA THR A 77 11.73 -0.59 -8.85
C THR A 77 11.29 -1.67 -9.83
N LEU A 78 10.12 -1.53 -10.46
CA LEU A 78 9.61 -2.45 -11.48
C LEU A 78 10.35 -2.29 -12.81
N ARG A 79 10.59 -1.05 -13.23
CA ARG A 79 11.33 -0.75 -14.47
C ARG A 79 12.77 -1.25 -14.42
N GLU A 80 13.44 -1.14 -13.28
CA GLU A 80 14.77 -1.73 -13.03
C GLU A 80 14.80 -3.25 -13.24
N LYS A 81 13.66 -3.93 -13.05
CA LYS A 81 13.49 -5.37 -13.29
C LYS A 81 13.04 -5.70 -14.71
N GLY A 82 13.00 -4.70 -15.60
CA GLY A 82 12.50 -4.84 -16.96
C GLY A 82 10.98 -4.97 -17.05
N ILE A 83 10.24 -4.65 -15.98
CA ILE A 83 8.78 -4.73 -15.95
C ILE A 83 8.19 -3.35 -16.28
N LYS A 84 7.37 -3.30 -17.33
CA LYS A 84 6.71 -2.06 -17.75
C LYS A 84 5.63 -1.65 -16.75
N ALA A 85 5.89 -0.55 -16.06
CA ALA A 85 4.99 0.07 -15.11
C ALA A 85 4.88 1.59 -15.36
N ALA A 86 3.72 2.14 -15.04
CA ALA A 86 3.40 3.55 -15.18
C ALA A 86 2.70 4.09 -13.93
N ALA A 87 2.75 5.40 -13.73
CA ALA A 87 2.00 6.10 -12.68
C ALA A 87 1.23 7.29 -13.26
N VAL A 88 0.01 7.50 -12.77
CA VAL A 88 -0.83 8.67 -13.07
C VAL A 88 -1.32 9.28 -11.76
N TYR A 89 -0.91 10.51 -11.46
CA TYR A 89 -1.22 11.16 -10.17
C TYR A 89 -1.67 12.62 -10.33
N SER A 90 -2.17 13.20 -9.24
CA SER A 90 -2.56 14.62 -9.18
C SER A 90 -1.35 15.53 -9.41
N GLY A 91 -1.52 16.57 -10.24
CA GLY A 91 -0.44 17.51 -10.60
C GLY A 91 0.35 17.17 -11.87
N MET A 92 0.15 15.99 -12.48
CA MET A 92 0.71 15.71 -13.82
C MET A 92 0.05 16.56 -14.91
N PRO A 93 0.81 17.08 -15.90
CA PRO A 93 0.28 17.73 -17.10
C PRO A 93 -0.65 16.81 -17.89
N ARG A 94 -1.71 17.39 -18.48
CA ARG A 94 -2.71 16.63 -19.23
C ARG A 94 -2.12 15.83 -20.40
N SER A 95 -1.17 16.40 -21.13
CA SER A 95 -0.49 15.71 -22.25
C SER A 95 0.27 14.47 -21.79
N GLU A 96 0.97 14.56 -20.65
CA GLU A 96 1.72 13.46 -20.07
C GLU A 96 0.79 12.33 -19.58
N ILE A 97 -0.35 12.69 -18.98
CA ILE A 97 -1.38 11.72 -18.60
C ILE A 97 -1.89 10.96 -19.82
N ILE A 98 -2.24 11.67 -20.90
CA ILE A 98 -2.75 11.05 -22.13
C ILE A 98 -1.72 10.08 -22.71
N GLY A 99 -0.47 10.53 -22.88
CA GLY A 99 0.59 9.69 -23.41
C GLY A 99 0.86 8.47 -22.54
N THR A 100 0.81 8.63 -21.21
CA THR A 100 0.98 7.51 -20.26
C THR A 100 -0.16 6.48 -20.40
N LEU A 101 -1.41 6.93 -20.47
CA LEU A 101 -2.55 6.04 -20.61
C LEU A 101 -2.58 5.35 -21.98
N GLU A 102 -2.18 6.02 -23.05
CA GLU A 102 -2.03 5.41 -24.38
C GLU A 102 -0.93 4.36 -24.40
N ASN A 103 0.20 4.64 -23.75
CA ASN A 103 1.25 3.64 -23.55
C ASN A 103 0.73 2.42 -22.77
N CYS A 104 -0.13 2.61 -21.77
CA CYS A 104 -0.75 1.48 -21.07
C CYS A 104 -1.69 0.65 -21.96
N ILE A 105 -2.38 1.27 -22.92
CA ILE A 105 -3.27 0.57 -23.85
C ILE A 105 -2.47 -0.23 -24.89
N PHE A 106 -1.42 0.34 -25.46
CA PHE A 106 -0.72 -0.24 -26.62
C PHE A 106 0.64 -0.87 -26.29
N GLY A 107 1.22 -0.55 -25.13
CA GLY A 107 2.63 -0.79 -24.82
C GLY A 107 2.92 -2.02 -23.96
N ASP A 108 1.95 -2.92 -23.76
CA ASP A 108 2.08 -4.14 -22.92
C ASP A 108 2.57 -3.82 -21.49
N PHE A 109 1.92 -2.84 -20.84
CA PHE A 109 2.20 -2.49 -19.46
C PHE A 109 1.52 -3.46 -18.50
N LYS A 110 2.25 -3.89 -17.47
CA LYS A 110 1.72 -4.81 -16.45
C LYS A 110 1.10 -4.08 -15.26
N PHE A 111 1.56 -2.87 -14.95
CA PHE A 111 1.09 -2.11 -13.80
C PHE A 111 0.83 -0.65 -14.15
N LEU A 112 -0.35 -0.16 -13.75
CA LEU A 112 -0.71 1.24 -13.73
C LEU A 112 -1.01 1.66 -12.29
N TYR A 113 -0.13 2.46 -11.70
CA TYR A 113 -0.35 3.09 -10.41
C TYR A 113 -1.15 4.37 -10.58
N VAL A 114 -2.17 4.59 -9.76
CA VAL A 114 -3.03 5.77 -9.88
C VAL A 114 -3.34 6.39 -8.52
N SER A 115 -3.36 7.72 -8.45
CA SER A 115 -3.84 8.42 -7.26
C SER A 115 -5.38 8.42 -7.22
N PRO A 116 -6.00 8.24 -6.04
CA PRO A 116 -7.46 8.20 -5.89
C PRO A 116 -8.20 9.38 -6.54
N GLU A 117 -7.58 10.57 -6.52
CA GLU A 117 -8.15 11.80 -7.06
C GLU A 117 -8.34 11.76 -8.59
N ARG A 118 -7.65 10.84 -9.28
CA ARG A 118 -7.76 10.66 -10.74
C ARG A 118 -8.88 9.70 -11.15
N LEU A 119 -9.43 8.92 -10.22
CA LEU A 119 -10.44 7.90 -10.53
C LEU A 119 -11.74 8.49 -11.11
N SER A 120 -12.08 9.73 -10.74
CA SER A 120 -13.26 10.44 -11.25
C SER A 120 -13.04 11.21 -12.55
N SER A 121 -11.83 11.16 -13.12
CA SER A 121 -11.52 11.96 -14.31
C SER A 121 -12.06 11.29 -15.57
N ASP A 122 -12.86 12.01 -16.36
CA ASP A 122 -13.45 11.48 -17.60
C ASP A 122 -12.40 10.85 -18.52
N ILE A 123 -11.27 11.54 -18.71
CA ILE A 123 -10.19 11.03 -19.58
C ILE A 123 -9.56 9.75 -19.04
N PHE A 124 -9.45 9.62 -17.72
CA PHE A 124 -8.95 8.40 -17.10
C PHE A 124 -9.94 7.26 -17.31
N ILE A 125 -11.23 7.49 -17.02
CA ILE A 125 -12.29 6.48 -17.18
C ILE A 125 -12.38 6.01 -18.64
N THR A 126 -12.42 6.93 -19.60
CA THR A 126 -12.49 6.59 -21.04
C THR A 126 -11.30 5.76 -21.49
N LYS A 127 -10.07 6.11 -21.08
CA LYS A 127 -8.88 5.34 -21.46
C LYS A 127 -8.80 4.00 -20.72
N LEU A 128 -9.22 3.95 -19.46
CA LEU A 128 -9.24 2.72 -18.67
C LEU A 128 -10.19 1.67 -19.26
N GLN A 129 -11.35 2.08 -19.80
CA GLN A 129 -12.27 1.18 -20.50
C GLN A 129 -11.66 0.51 -21.75
N ALA A 130 -10.64 1.11 -22.35
CA ALA A 130 -9.90 0.53 -23.47
C ALA A 130 -8.77 -0.43 -23.03
N MET A 131 -8.52 -0.55 -21.72
CA MET A 131 -7.50 -1.45 -21.17
C MET A 131 -8.13 -2.79 -20.78
N LYS A 132 -7.40 -3.88 -21.01
CA LYS A 132 -7.74 -5.19 -20.43
C LYS A 132 -7.25 -5.25 -18.97
N VAL A 133 -8.05 -4.78 -18.04
CA VAL A 133 -7.72 -4.83 -16.60
C VAL A 133 -7.86 -6.28 -16.10
N CYS A 134 -6.83 -6.81 -15.46
CA CYS A 134 -6.83 -8.18 -14.92
C CYS A 134 -6.95 -8.25 -13.39
N LEU A 135 -6.60 -7.16 -12.69
CA LEU A 135 -6.64 -7.07 -11.23
C LEU A 135 -6.77 -5.61 -10.79
N LEU A 136 -7.67 -5.34 -9.85
CA LEU A 136 -7.77 -4.05 -9.17
C LEU A 136 -7.17 -4.15 -7.76
N VAL A 137 -6.10 -3.41 -7.51
CA VAL A 137 -5.44 -3.35 -6.21
C VAL A 137 -5.80 -2.03 -5.53
N VAL A 138 -6.20 -2.11 -4.26
CA VAL A 138 -6.48 -0.96 -3.39
C VAL A 138 -5.48 -0.99 -2.24
N ASP A 139 -4.40 -0.24 -2.39
CA ASP A 139 -3.40 -0.07 -1.34
C ASP A 139 -3.83 0.98 -0.32
N GLU A 140 -3.37 0.81 0.91
CA GLU A 140 -3.85 1.54 2.08
C GLU A 140 -5.39 1.62 2.14
N SER A 141 -6.04 0.48 1.86
CA SER A 141 -7.50 0.34 1.76
C SER A 141 -8.27 0.82 2.99
N HIS A 142 -7.63 0.96 4.15
CA HIS A 142 -8.22 1.58 5.33
C HIS A 142 -8.72 3.02 5.07
N CYS A 143 -8.16 3.73 4.08
CA CYS A 143 -8.59 5.07 3.68
C CYS A 143 -10.05 5.14 3.20
N ILE A 144 -10.66 4.02 2.79
CA ILE A 144 -12.07 4.01 2.36
C ILE A 144 -13.05 4.14 3.53
N SER A 145 -12.61 3.76 4.74
CA SER A 145 -13.45 3.71 5.93
C SER A 145 -13.38 5.01 6.71
N GLN A 146 -14.53 5.59 7.05
CA GLN A 146 -14.62 6.76 7.94
C GLN A 146 -14.17 6.43 9.38
N TRP A 147 -14.18 5.15 9.73
CA TRP A 147 -13.67 4.63 10.99
C TRP A 147 -12.16 4.36 10.94
N GLY A 148 -11.55 4.54 9.76
CA GLY A 148 -10.11 4.57 9.57
C GLY A 148 -9.51 5.89 10.04
N TYR A 149 -8.20 5.88 10.31
CA TYR A 149 -7.48 7.05 10.82
C TYR A 149 -7.07 8.05 9.72
N ASP A 150 -7.19 7.68 8.43
CA ASP A 150 -6.87 8.52 7.26
C ASP A 150 -7.97 8.39 6.19
N PHE A 151 -9.22 8.72 6.55
CA PHE A 151 -10.35 8.64 5.61
C PHE A 151 -10.16 9.58 4.41
N ARG A 152 -10.27 9.03 3.19
CA ARG A 152 -10.15 9.77 1.93
C ARG A 152 -11.40 9.54 1.05
N PRO A 153 -12.27 10.56 0.88
CA PRO A 153 -13.48 10.42 0.06
C PRO A 153 -13.25 9.91 -1.37
N SER A 154 -12.09 10.21 -1.96
CA SER A 154 -11.70 9.76 -3.30
C SER A 154 -11.63 8.22 -3.42
N TYR A 155 -11.39 7.48 -2.34
CA TYR A 155 -11.42 6.01 -2.35
C TYR A 155 -12.82 5.43 -2.57
N LEU A 156 -13.89 6.17 -2.23
CA LEU A 156 -15.27 5.70 -2.46
C LEU A 156 -15.58 5.51 -3.95
N LYS A 157 -14.83 6.19 -4.83
CA LYS A 157 -14.96 6.10 -6.28
C LYS A 157 -14.48 4.78 -6.88
N ILE A 158 -13.73 3.99 -6.11
CA ILE A 158 -13.30 2.66 -6.51
C ILE A 158 -14.51 1.73 -6.72
N ALA A 159 -15.56 1.87 -5.89
CA ALA A 159 -16.79 1.09 -6.02
C ALA A 159 -17.51 1.35 -7.34
N GLU A 160 -17.56 2.62 -7.76
CA GLU A 160 -18.12 3.06 -9.05
C GLU A 160 -17.25 2.51 -10.20
N LEU A 161 -15.93 2.67 -10.11
CA LEU A 161 -14.98 2.18 -11.12
C LEU A 161 -15.09 0.67 -11.36
N ARG A 162 -15.31 -0.09 -10.28
CA ARG A 162 -15.46 -1.55 -10.34
C ARG A 162 -16.63 -1.99 -11.22
N THR A 163 -17.68 -1.17 -11.37
CA THR A 163 -18.82 -1.49 -12.23
C THR A 163 -18.43 -1.63 -13.71
N LEU A 164 -17.30 -1.03 -14.12
CA LEU A 164 -16.74 -1.16 -15.46
C LEU A 164 -16.11 -2.54 -15.71
N PHE A 165 -15.73 -3.25 -14.64
CA PHE A 165 -15.00 -4.51 -14.68
C PHE A 165 -15.56 -5.51 -13.63
N PRO A 166 -16.82 -5.97 -13.77
CA PRO A 166 -17.50 -6.75 -12.74
C PRO A 166 -16.86 -8.11 -12.42
N ASP A 167 -16.09 -8.65 -13.36
CA ASP A 167 -15.41 -9.95 -13.24
C ASP A 167 -13.95 -9.84 -12.78
N VAL A 168 -13.42 -8.62 -12.71
CA VAL A 168 -12.05 -8.39 -12.23
C VAL A 168 -12.01 -8.50 -10.70
N PRO A 169 -11.15 -9.35 -10.12
CA PRO A 169 -11.01 -9.45 -8.68
C PRO A 169 -10.44 -8.15 -8.08
N VAL A 170 -10.83 -7.86 -6.84
CA VAL A 170 -10.29 -6.76 -6.06
C VAL A 170 -9.37 -7.27 -4.96
N LEU A 171 -8.13 -6.80 -4.92
CA LEU A 171 -7.21 -7.02 -3.81
C LEU A 171 -7.08 -5.73 -2.98
N ALA A 172 -7.66 -5.73 -1.80
CA ALA A 172 -7.49 -4.67 -0.81
C ALA A 172 -6.33 -5.00 0.14
N LEU A 173 -5.42 -4.06 0.35
CA LEU A 173 -4.24 -4.22 1.21
C LEU A 173 -4.20 -3.11 2.25
N THR A 174 -3.90 -3.45 3.50
CA THR A 174 -3.63 -2.46 4.55
C THR A 174 -2.76 -3.06 5.64
N ALA A 175 -1.97 -2.20 6.31
CA ALA A 175 -1.13 -2.61 7.42
C ALA A 175 -1.92 -2.93 8.68
N THR A 176 -2.97 -2.17 8.96
CA THR A 176 -3.77 -2.28 10.18
C THR A 176 -5.23 -1.95 9.87
N ALA A 177 -6.14 -2.69 10.49
CA ALA A 177 -7.57 -2.42 10.43
C ALA A 177 -8.26 -3.04 11.65
N THR A 178 -9.15 -2.28 12.29
CA THR A 178 -10.05 -2.83 13.31
C THR A 178 -11.09 -3.75 12.66
N GLN A 179 -11.78 -4.57 13.44
CA GLN A 179 -12.83 -5.44 12.91
C GLN A 179 -13.95 -4.68 12.19
N THR A 180 -14.25 -3.44 12.63
CA THR A 180 -15.20 -2.54 11.97
C THR A 180 -14.67 -2.08 10.62
N VAL A 181 -13.42 -1.62 10.56
CA VAL A 181 -12.77 -1.18 9.31
C VAL A 181 -12.66 -2.34 8.31
N VAL A 182 -12.36 -3.56 8.76
CA VAL A 182 -12.32 -4.77 7.92
C VAL A 182 -13.66 -5.04 7.23
N LYS A 183 -14.78 -4.88 7.96
CA LYS A 183 -16.12 -5.06 7.38
C LYS A 183 -16.43 -3.94 6.39
N ASP A 184 -16.16 -2.70 6.79
CA ASP A 184 -16.44 -1.51 5.99
C ASP A 184 -15.65 -1.50 4.66
N ILE A 185 -14.37 -1.89 4.67
CA ILE A 185 -13.57 -2.02 3.43
C ILE A 185 -14.24 -2.97 2.44
N GLN A 186 -14.61 -4.17 2.89
CA GLN A 186 -15.20 -5.19 2.01
C GLN A 186 -16.57 -4.76 1.48
N GLU A 187 -17.37 -4.12 2.33
CA GLU A 187 -18.69 -3.59 1.95
C GLU A 187 -18.57 -2.42 0.96
N LYS A 188 -17.69 -1.45 1.22
CA LYS A 188 -17.47 -0.30 0.33
C LYS A 188 -16.81 -0.66 -0.99
N LEU A 189 -16.00 -1.71 -1.03
CA LEU A 189 -15.43 -2.23 -2.28
C LEU A 189 -16.36 -3.23 -3.00
N ASN A 190 -17.57 -3.45 -2.49
CA ASN A 190 -18.60 -4.35 -3.03
C ASN A 190 -18.18 -5.83 -3.12
N PHE A 191 -17.35 -6.33 -2.20
CA PHE A 191 -16.85 -7.70 -2.24
C PHE A 191 -17.99 -8.71 -2.47
N LYS A 192 -17.83 -9.60 -3.45
CA LYS A 192 -18.84 -10.64 -3.78
C LYS A 192 -19.04 -11.57 -2.57
N GLU A 193 -17.93 -11.96 -1.95
CA GLU A 193 -17.90 -12.76 -0.73
C GLU A 193 -16.88 -12.17 0.25
N LYS A 194 -17.18 -12.22 1.54
CA LYS A 194 -16.25 -11.74 2.59
C LYS A 194 -15.05 -12.67 2.66
N ASN A 195 -13.86 -12.12 2.45
CA ASN A 195 -12.63 -12.88 2.36
C ASN A 195 -11.45 -12.05 2.88
N VAL A 196 -10.93 -12.41 4.06
CA VAL A 196 -9.89 -11.66 4.75
C VAL A 196 -8.79 -12.59 5.25
N PHE A 197 -7.55 -12.27 4.88
CA PHE A 197 -6.34 -12.91 5.38
C PHE A 197 -5.69 -11.98 6.39
N ARG A 198 -5.46 -12.48 7.60
CA ARG A 198 -4.80 -11.72 8.67
C ARG A 198 -3.83 -12.60 9.44
N LYS A 199 -2.71 -12.00 9.84
CA LYS A 199 -1.77 -12.59 10.78
C LYS A 199 -1.82 -11.78 12.08
N SER A 200 -1.36 -12.38 13.16
CA SER A 200 -1.12 -11.63 14.41
C SER A 200 -0.21 -10.44 14.12
N PHE A 201 -0.64 -9.26 14.57
CA PHE A 201 0.15 -8.03 14.56
C PHE A 201 1.25 -8.03 15.63
N GLU A 202 1.29 -9.06 16.46
CA GLU A 202 2.26 -9.20 17.53
C GLU A 202 3.68 -9.27 16.95
N ARG A 203 4.50 -8.29 17.34
CA ARG A 203 5.93 -8.30 17.10
C ARG A 203 6.61 -8.75 18.38
N LYS A 204 6.98 -10.03 18.45
CA LYS A 204 7.66 -10.62 19.62
C LYS A 204 8.98 -9.91 19.99
N ASN A 205 9.54 -9.15 19.06
CA ASN A 205 10.74 -8.35 19.25
C ASN A 205 10.47 -6.92 19.76
N LEU A 206 9.21 -6.54 20.02
CA LEU A 206 8.82 -5.24 20.57
C LEU A 206 8.24 -5.40 21.98
N SER A 207 8.70 -4.56 22.91
CA SER A 207 8.12 -4.44 24.25
C SER A 207 7.33 -3.14 24.34
N TYR A 208 6.11 -3.23 24.88
CA TYR A 208 5.25 -2.07 25.12
C TYR A 208 5.35 -1.66 26.58
N VAL A 209 5.77 -0.41 26.84
CA VAL A 209 5.89 0.15 28.19
C VAL A 209 5.14 1.47 28.22
N VAL A 210 4.22 1.63 29.18
CA VAL A 210 3.47 2.87 29.41
C VAL A 210 3.90 3.45 30.75
N ARG A 211 4.33 4.71 30.75
CA ARG A 211 4.75 5.45 31.94
C ARG A 211 3.93 6.72 32.08
N VAL A 212 3.51 7.03 33.30
CA VAL A 212 2.96 8.34 33.67
C VAL A 212 4.13 9.17 34.18
N ALA A 213 4.36 10.33 33.59
CA ALA A 213 5.45 11.23 33.97
C ALA A 213 4.95 12.68 33.98
N GLU A 214 5.28 13.40 35.06
CA GLU A 214 5.06 14.85 35.15
C GLU A 214 6.08 15.60 34.30
N ASP A 215 7.38 15.29 34.47
CA ASP A 215 8.45 15.75 33.59
C ASP A 215 8.73 14.74 32.47
N LYS A 216 8.04 14.93 31.35
CA LYS A 216 8.20 14.07 30.16
C LYS A 216 9.56 14.22 29.48
N ILE A 217 10.20 15.38 29.59
CA ILE A 217 11.49 15.62 28.93
C ILE A 217 12.61 14.98 29.72
N GLY A 218 12.63 15.14 31.04
CA GLY A 218 13.56 14.46 31.92
C GLY A 218 13.48 12.94 31.77
N GLU A 219 12.26 12.38 31.79
CA GLU A 219 12.04 10.95 31.60
C GLU A 219 12.50 10.47 30.21
N LEU A 220 12.23 11.24 29.14
CA LEU A 220 12.69 10.91 27.80
C LEU A 220 14.22 10.86 27.72
N ILE A 221 14.91 11.85 28.28
CA ILE A 221 16.38 11.91 28.32
C ILE A 221 16.92 10.69 29.08
N HIS A 222 16.33 10.38 30.25
CA HIS A 222 16.71 9.23 31.04
C HIS A 222 16.57 7.91 30.25
N ILE A 223 15.45 7.72 29.54
CA ILE A 223 15.22 6.55 28.70
C ILE A 223 16.28 6.45 27.58
N LEU A 224 16.52 7.54 26.86
CA LEU A 224 17.45 7.55 25.72
C LEU A 224 18.92 7.36 26.15
N GLN A 225 19.29 7.77 27.36
CA GLN A 225 20.61 7.49 27.93
C GLN A 225 20.74 6.04 28.40
N SER A 226 19.64 5.42 28.82
CA SER A 226 19.63 4.06 29.36
C SER A 226 19.47 2.98 28.29
N VAL A 227 18.92 3.33 27.12
CA VAL A 227 18.63 2.40 26.03
C VAL A 227 19.47 2.77 24.80
N PRO A 228 20.50 1.98 24.45
CA PRO A 228 21.33 2.27 23.30
C PRO A 228 20.60 2.01 21.97
N GLY A 229 20.96 2.75 20.93
CA GLY A 229 20.47 2.56 19.57
C GLY A 229 19.80 3.80 18.98
N THR A 230 19.07 3.60 17.89
CA THR A 230 18.33 4.68 17.20
C THR A 230 16.91 4.76 17.73
N ALA A 231 16.43 5.98 17.98
CA ALA A 231 15.08 6.23 18.46
C ALA A 231 14.30 7.18 17.54
N ILE A 232 12.98 7.01 17.52
CA ILE A 232 12.04 7.97 16.92
C ILE A 232 11.15 8.48 18.05
N VAL A 233 11.09 9.80 18.21
CA VAL A 233 10.26 10.46 19.22
C VAL A 233 9.09 11.17 18.53
N TYR A 234 7.88 10.69 18.78
CA TYR A 234 6.65 11.31 18.25
C TYR A 234 6.10 12.32 19.26
N VAL A 235 5.76 13.51 18.76
CA VAL A 235 5.12 14.60 19.51
C VAL A 235 3.94 15.17 18.74
N ARG A 236 3.12 16.00 19.38
CA ARG A 236 1.80 16.38 18.83
C ARG A 236 1.86 17.58 17.89
N SER A 237 2.90 18.41 17.96
CA SER A 237 2.99 19.61 17.14
C SER A 237 4.39 19.83 16.56
N ARG A 238 4.47 20.53 15.43
CA ARG A 238 5.74 20.94 14.80
C ARG A 238 6.61 21.77 15.75
N GLN A 239 5.98 22.57 16.60
CA GLN A 239 6.68 23.36 17.61
C GLN A 239 7.29 22.46 18.69
N GLU A 240 6.54 21.46 19.18
CA GLU A 240 7.06 20.45 20.09
C GLU A 240 8.22 19.68 19.47
N THR A 241 8.16 19.32 18.17
CA THR A 241 9.25 18.56 17.53
C THR A 241 10.57 19.32 17.62
N LYS A 242 10.53 20.63 17.33
CA LYS A 242 11.70 21.51 17.44
C LYS A 242 12.18 21.67 18.88
N ALA A 243 11.23 21.85 19.82
CA ALA A 243 11.56 22.03 21.23
C ALA A 243 12.21 20.78 21.83
N VAL A 244 11.68 19.59 21.53
CA VAL A 244 12.22 18.32 22.00
C VAL A 244 13.59 18.04 21.38
N ALA A 245 13.74 18.21 20.06
CA ALA A 245 15.05 18.02 19.41
C ALA A 245 16.12 18.93 20.04
N LYS A 246 15.80 20.20 20.31
CA LYS A 246 16.70 21.13 21.00
C LYS A 246 17.02 20.69 22.43
N ALA A 247 16.04 20.24 23.20
CA ALA A 247 16.26 19.75 24.55
C ALA A 247 17.19 18.51 24.57
N LEU A 248 17.02 17.59 23.62
CA LEU A 248 17.90 16.43 23.46
C LEU A 248 19.33 16.84 23.08
N GLN A 249 19.48 17.78 22.14
CA GLN A 249 20.79 18.33 21.77
C GLN A 249 21.48 19.02 22.96
N GLN A 250 20.73 19.76 23.80
CA GLN A 250 21.25 20.38 25.02
C GLN A 250 21.71 19.33 26.05
N ALA A 251 21.08 18.16 26.08
CA ALA A 251 21.49 17.01 26.87
C ALA A 251 22.61 16.17 26.19
N ALA A 252 23.24 16.69 25.14
CA ALA A 252 24.28 16.03 24.34
C ALA A 252 23.83 14.73 23.66
N ILE A 253 22.54 14.58 23.38
CA ILE A 253 21.98 13.48 22.60
C ILE A 253 21.83 13.95 21.14
N PRO A 254 22.47 13.30 20.15
CA PRO A 254 22.28 13.63 18.74
C PRO A 254 20.82 13.46 18.34
N ALA A 255 20.18 14.55 17.94
CA ALA A 255 18.78 14.55 17.54
C ALA A 255 18.55 15.58 16.43
N ASP A 256 17.59 15.30 15.56
CA ASP A 256 17.05 16.24 14.60
C ASP A 256 15.51 16.16 14.61
N HIS A 257 14.85 17.02 13.85
CA HIS A 257 13.40 17.14 13.77
C HIS A 257 12.93 17.02 12.32
N PHE A 258 11.76 16.38 12.13
CA PHE A 258 11.07 16.24 10.86
C PHE A 258 9.60 16.67 11.02
#